data_AF-A0A948GCI0-F1
#
_entry.id   AF-A0A948GCI0-F1
#
_cell.length_a   1.000
_cell.length_b   1.000
_cell.length_c   1.000
_cell.angle_alpha   90.00
_cell.angle_beta   90.00
_cell.angle_gamma   90.00
#
_symmetry.space_group_name_H-M   'P 1'
#
loop_
_entity.id
_entity.type
_entity.pdbx_description
1 polymer ?
#
loop_
_entity_poly.entity_id
_entity_poly.type
_entity_poly.pdbx_seq_one_letter_code
_entity_poly.pdbx_strand_id
1 'polypeptide(L)'
;MKSGKHMEAVMSYQDLYRELSIKVGTEHSQIVPEIWKTVSTPEEATLLNVLPATIEDLAQRFEKSQEAITGMLQVLFYKGLVFKVKREGKIVYHMHEH
;
A
#
# COMPACT_ATOMS: atom_id res chain seq x y z
N MET A 1 -15.83 -8.01 -26.15
CA MET A 1 -15.36 -8.90 -25.07
C MET A 1 -13.94 -9.33 -25.36
N LYS A 2 -12.95 -8.76 -24.68
CA LYS A 2 -11.65 -9.42 -24.49
C LYS A 2 -11.38 -9.41 -23.00
N SER A 3 -11.25 -10.63 -22.49
CA SER A 3 -11.13 -11.05 -21.11
C SER A 3 -9.95 -10.37 -20.41
N GLY A 4 -10.16 -10.13 -19.11
CA GLY A 4 -9.24 -9.48 -18.20
C GLY A 4 -7.82 -9.98 -18.32
N LYS A 5 -6.90 -9.03 -18.49
CA LYS A 5 -5.47 -9.22 -18.29
C LYS A 5 -5.19 -9.06 -16.79
N HIS A 6 -5.75 -9.95 -15.96
CA HIS A 6 -5.25 -10.15 -14.60
C HIS A 6 -4.01 -11.02 -14.71
N MET A 7 -2.90 -10.36 -15.00
CA MET A 7 -1.58 -10.91 -14.75
C MET A 7 -0.98 -10.02 -13.67
N GLU A 8 -1.38 -10.24 -12.42
CA GLU A 8 -0.51 -9.85 -11.32
C GLU A 8 0.74 -10.71 -11.48
N ALA A 9 1.78 -10.10 -12.03
CA ALA A 9 3.10 -10.69 -11.98
C ALA A 9 3.37 -11.00 -10.50
N VAL A 10 3.82 -12.22 -10.22
CA VAL A 10 4.35 -12.57 -8.90
C VAL A 10 5.57 -11.68 -8.68
N MET A 11 5.36 -10.50 -8.08
CA MET A 11 6.44 -9.62 -7.67
C MET A 11 7.19 -10.33 -6.54
N SER A 12 8.51 -10.37 -6.62
CA SER A 12 9.29 -10.83 -5.48
C SER A 12 9.12 -9.85 -4.33
N TYR A 13 9.28 -10.30 -3.08
CA TYR A 13 9.25 -9.39 -1.94
C TYR A 13 10.31 -8.29 -2.03
N GLN A 14 11.45 -8.55 -2.68
CA GLN A 14 12.45 -7.51 -2.93
C GLN A 14 11.93 -6.44 -3.88
N ASP A 15 11.20 -6.82 -4.93
CA ASP A 15 10.60 -5.86 -5.87
C ASP A 15 9.51 -5.04 -5.16
N LEU A 16 8.73 -5.66 -4.28
CA LEU A 16 7.69 -5.01 -3.50
C LEU A 16 8.20 -3.84 -2.64
N TYR A 17 9.27 -4.06 -1.87
CA TYR A 17 9.82 -3.03 -0.99
C TYR A 17 10.62 -1.97 -1.76
N ARG A 18 11.18 -2.33 -2.92
CA ARG A 18 11.80 -1.37 -3.84
C ARG A 18 10.76 -0.40 -4.40
N GLU A 19 9.60 -0.89 -4.83
CA GLU A 19 8.51 -0.03 -5.31
C GLU A 19 8.03 0.97 -4.25
N LEU A 20 7.91 0.54 -2.98
CA LEU A 20 7.60 1.47 -1.89
C LEU A 20 8.64 2.58 -1.75
N SER A 21 9.91 2.23 -1.88
CA SER A 21 11.02 3.18 -1.75
C SER A 21 10.99 4.23 -2.87
N ILE A 22 10.61 3.83 -4.08
CA ILE A 22 10.40 4.75 -5.22
C ILE A 22 9.26 5.71 -4.91
N LYS A 23 8.12 5.22 -4.41
CA LYS A 23 6.94 6.05 -4.13
C LYS A 23 7.18 7.16 -3.10
N VAL A 24 8.15 6.98 -2.20
CA VAL A 24 8.52 7.98 -1.19
C VAL A 24 9.79 8.76 -1.54
N GLY A 25 10.29 8.66 -2.77
CA GLY A 25 11.45 9.42 -3.26
C GLY A 25 12.80 8.96 -2.70
N THR A 26 12.95 7.66 -2.43
CA THR A 26 14.15 7.06 -1.84
C THR A 26 14.72 5.92 -2.68
N GLU A 27 14.46 5.92 -4.00
CA GLU A 27 14.81 4.86 -4.95
C GLU A 27 16.29 4.49 -5.00
N HIS A 28 17.17 5.43 -4.63
CA HIS A 28 18.61 5.23 -4.60
C HIS A 28 19.13 4.63 -3.29
N SER A 29 18.28 4.57 -2.26
CA SER A 29 18.66 4.03 -0.95
C SER A 29 18.72 2.51 -0.96
N GLN A 30 19.84 1.97 -0.48
CA GLN A 30 19.98 0.53 -0.24
C GLN A 30 19.39 0.09 1.11
N ILE A 31 19.13 1.05 2.02
CA ILE A 31 18.69 0.77 3.40
C ILE A 31 17.16 0.84 3.51
N VAL A 32 16.51 1.77 2.81
CA VAL A 32 15.06 1.99 2.94
C VAL A 32 14.22 0.75 2.58
N PRO A 33 14.54 -0.05 1.53
CA PRO A 33 13.85 -1.32 1.29
C PRO A 33 13.89 -2.30 2.47
N GLU A 34 15.01 -2.37 3.19
CA GLU A 34 15.15 -3.23 4.38
C GLU A 34 14.38 -2.67 5.59
N ILE A 35 14.27 -1.35 5.70
CA ILE A 35 13.39 -0.73 6.70
C ILE A 35 11.94 -1.13 6.42
N TRP A 36 11.47 -1.03 5.18
CA TRP A 36 10.11 -1.43 4.82
C TRP A 36 9.82 -2.88 5.17
N LYS A 37 10.76 -3.78 4.88
CA LYS A 37 10.68 -5.20 5.24
C LYS A 37 10.61 -5.45 6.74
N THR A 38 11.23 -4.58 7.53
CA THR A 38 11.23 -4.67 8.99
C THR A 38 9.92 -4.16 9.59
N VAL A 39 9.36 -3.08 9.05
CA VAL A 39 8.18 -2.41 9.63
C VAL A 39 6.85 -2.89 9.04
N SER A 40 6.86 -3.59 7.91
CA SER A 40 5.66 -4.06 7.23
C SER A 40 5.76 -5.51 6.74
N THR A 41 4.67 -6.25 6.92
CA THR A 41 4.52 -7.57 6.29
C THR A 41 4.40 -7.41 4.76
N PRO A 42 4.61 -8.47 3.97
CA PRO A 42 4.39 -8.41 2.52
C PRO A 42 2.96 -8.01 2.13
N GLU A 43 1.95 -8.40 2.92
CA GLU A 43 0.56 -8.02 2.68
C GLU A 43 0.34 -6.52 2.95
N GLU A 44 0.89 -6.01 4.05
CA GLU A 44 0.88 -4.58 4.39
C GLU A 44 1.61 -3.74 3.34
N ALA A 45 2.78 -4.19 2.88
CA ALA A 45 3.56 -3.52 1.84
C ALA A 45 2.83 -3.51 0.48
N THR A 46 2.13 -4.59 0.15
CA THR A 46 1.24 -4.62 -1.02
C THR A 46 0.13 -3.57 -0.88
N LEU A 47 -0.48 -3.44 0.29
CA LEU A 47 -1.48 -2.41 0.55
C LEU A 47 -0.90 -1.00 0.41
N LEU A 48 0.27 -0.72 0.98
CA LEU A 48 0.96 0.57 0.87
C LEU A 48 1.28 0.93 -0.60
N ASN A 49 1.66 -0.05 -1.42
CA ASN A 49 1.97 0.15 -2.83
C ASN A 49 0.77 0.56 -3.69
N VAL A 50 -0.46 0.33 -3.24
CA VAL A 50 -1.66 0.72 -4.00
C VAL A 50 -2.25 2.06 -3.57
N LEU A 51 -1.72 2.68 -2.50
CA LEU A 51 -2.15 4.01 -2.07
C LEU A 51 -1.70 5.09 -3.08
N PRO A 52 -2.43 6.21 -3.25
CA PRO A 52 -3.62 6.59 -2.50
C PRO A 52 -4.89 5.84 -2.93
N ALA A 53 -5.73 5.45 -1.96
CA ALA A 53 -6.97 4.69 -2.22
C ALA A 53 -8.04 4.91 -1.14
N THR A 54 -9.30 4.64 -1.47
CA THR A 54 -10.40 4.56 -0.49
C THR A 54 -10.50 3.17 0.14
N ILE A 55 -11.28 3.00 1.22
CA ILE A 55 -11.50 1.68 1.82
C ILE A 55 -12.24 0.76 0.84
N GLU A 56 -13.17 1.32 0.06
CA GLU A 56 -13.94 0.61 -0.94
C GLU A 56 -13.05 0.05 -2.05
N ASP A 57 -12.14 0.88 -2.58
CA ASP A 57 -11.17 0.45 -3.61
C ASP A 57 -10.27 -0.67 -3.09
N LEU A 58 -9.79 -0.54 -1.86
CA LEU A 58 -8.92 -1.53 -1.21
C LEU A 58 -9.66 -2.84 -0.92
N ALA A 59 -10.89 -2.77 -0.40
CA ALA A 59 -11.71 -3.96 -0.13
C ALA A 59 -11.98 -4.76 -1.40
N GLN A 60 -12.31 -4.06 -2.50
CA GLN A 60 -12.49 -4.68 -3.81
C GLN A 60 -11.18 -5.30 -4.34
N ARG A 61 -10.06 -4.57 -4.26
CA ARG A 61 -8.78 -5.03 -4.82
C ARG A 61 -8.16 -6.21 -4.08
N PHE A 62 -8.33 -6.27 -2.76
CA PHE A 62 -7.76 -7.33 -1.91
C PHE A 62 -8.75 -8.46 -1.63
N GLU A 63 -9.97 -8.39 -2.18
CA GLU A 63 -11.05 -9.35 -1.94
C GLU A 63 -11.29 -9.57 -0.43
N LYS A 64 -11.30 -8.48 0.33
CA LYS A 64 -11.50 -8.46 1.80
C LYS A 64 -12.68 -7.59 2.18
N SER A 65 -13.21 -7.79 3.39
CA SER A 65 -14.23 -6.89 3.92
C SER A 65 -13.64 -5.51 4.23
N GLN A 66 -14.48 -4.48 4.26
CA GLN A 66 -14.06 -3.13 4.63
C GLN A 66 -13.54 -3.07 6.07
N GLU A 67 -14.07 -3.88 6.97
CA GLU A 67 -13.60 -4.00 8.35
C GLU A 67 -12.18 -4.56 8.42
N ALA A 68 -11.88 -5.59 7.62
CA ALA A 68 -10.54 -6.16 7.54
C ALA A 68 -9.51 -5.14 7.02
N ILE A 69 -9.86 -4.42 5.94
CA ILE A 69 -9.03 -3.33 5.41
C ILE A 69 -8.84 -2.21 6.43
N THR A 70 -9.91 -1.84 7.13
CA THR A 70 -9.85 -0.82 8.19
C THR A 70 -8.88 -1.24 9.30
N GLY A 71 -8.91 -2.50 9.72
CA GLY A 71 -7.96 -3.06 10.69
C GLY A 71 -6.51 -2.96 10.21
N MET A 72 -6.24 -3.32 8.95
CA MET A 72 -4.89 -3.20 8.36
C MET A 72 -4.42 -1.74 8.32
N LEU A 73 -5.28 -0.82 7.85
CA LEU A 73 -4.98 0.62 7.80
C LEU A 73 -4.74 1.20 9.19
N GLN A 74 -5.46 0.73 10.22
CA GLN A 74 -5.26 1.17 11.60
C GLN A 74 -3.90 0.73 12.14
N VAL A 75 -3.47 -0.50 11.87
CA VAL A 75 -2.12 -0.98 12.23
C VAL A 75 -1.05 -0.12 11.55
N LEU A 76 -1.21 0.16 10.25
CA LEU A 76 -0.28 0.99 9.49
C LEU A 76 -0.25 2.45 9.95
N PHE A 77 -1.39 3.00 10.39
CA PHE A 77 -1.46 4.32 11.00
C PHE A 77 -0.67 4.38 12.32
N TYR A 78 -0.80 3.37 13.19
CA TYR A 78 -0.02 3.30 14.43
C TYR A 78 1.48 3.17 14.19
N LYS A 79 1.89 2.56 13.07
CA LYS A 79 3.28 2.51 12.61
C LYS A 79 3.76 3.82 11.97
N GLY A 80 2.87 4.80 11.77
CA GLY A 80 3.18 6.07 11.12
C GLY A 80 3.35 5.99 9.59
N LEU A 81 2.85 4.92 8.96
CA LEU A 81 3.09 4.65 7.53
C LEU A 81 1.95 5.15 6.62
N VAL A 82 0.74 5.29 7.17
CA VAL A 82 -0.45 5.69 6.42
C VAL A 82 -1.19 6.81 7.14
N PHE A 83 -1.73 7.74 6.35
CA PHE A 83 -2.54 8.86 6.81
C PHE A 83 -3.82 8.94 5.97
N LYS A 84 -4.83 9.64 6.49
CA LYS A 84 -6.10 9.84 5.79
C LYS A 84 -6.34 11.32 5.55
N VAL A 85 -6.88 11.64 4.37
CA VAL A 85 -7.30 12.98 3.98
C VAL A 85 -8.70 12.95 3.41
N LYS A 86 -9.49 13.99 3.65
CA LYS A 86 -10.80 14.15 3.00
C LYS A 86 -10.62 14.86 1.66
N ARG A 87 -10.94 14.19 0.55
CA ARG A 87 -10.92 14.73 -0.82
C ARG A 87 -12.28 14.50 -1.47
N GLU A 88 -12.90 15.56 -1.99
CA GLU A 88 -14.20 15.50 -2.69
C GLU A 88 -15.29 14.74 -1.90
N GLY A 89 -15.30 14.92 -0.58
CA GLY A 89 -16.26 14.26 0.31
C GLY A 89 -15.89 12.81 0.70
N LYS A 90 -14.89 12.19 0.06
CA LYS A 90 -14.41 10.84 0.37
C LYS A 90 -13.18 10.86 1.26
N ILE A 91 -12.99 9.80 2.05
CA ILE A 91 -11.75 9.57 2.82
C ILE A 91 -10.79 8.79 1.92
N VAL A 92 -9.61 9.36 1.68
CA VAL A 92 -8.54 8.73 0.91
C VAL A 92 -7.34 8.51 1.82
N TYR A 93 -6.80 7.31 1.81
CA TYR A 93 -5.61 6.93 2.56
C TYR A 93 -4.37 7.10 1.68
N HIS A 94 -3.27 7.59 2.23
CA HIS A 94 -2.01 7.86 1.51
C HIS A 94 -0.80 7.65 2.41
N MET A 95 0.39 7.52 1.81
CA MET A 95 1.67 7.61 2.52
C MET A 95 2.12 9.07 2.58
N HIS A 96 3.03 9.41 3.50
CA HIS A 96 3.70 10.70 3.44
C HIS A 96 4.70 10.67 2.30
N GLU A 97 4.50 11.52 1.30
CA GLU A 97 5.45 11.75 0.20
C GLU A 97 6.35 12.93 0.57
N HIS A 98 7.59 12.93 0.09
CA HIS A 98 8.59 13.95 0.37
C HIS A 98 8.59 15.07 -0.68
#